data_AF-A0A7X1WPD5-F1
#
_entry.id   AF-A0A7X1WPD5-F1
#
_cell.length_a   1.000
_cell.length_b   1.000
_cell.length_c   1.000
_cell.angle_alpha   90.00
_cell.angle_beta   90.00
_cell.angle_gamma   90.00
#
_symmetry.space_group_name_H-M   'P 1'
#
loop_
_entity.id
_entity.type
_entity.pdbx_description
1 polymer ?
#
loop_
_entity_poly.entity_id
_entity_poly.type
_entity_poly.pdbx_seq_one_letter_code
_entity_poly.pdbx_strand_id
1 'polypeptide(L)'
;AIAAQAPINLHQQTLWGHSYGGLLVLHALLNRPGEFAHYAAASPSLWWTDVNIDAGFKQRLKGHQPHLLLMRGTAEPGNPRGPSVGQPDQRMQTLKSQLNGLPGLTVDYHTFDGMSHGETLPASLRYALQAL
;
A
#
# COMPACT_ATOMS: atom_id res chain seq x y z
N ALA A 1 -24.23 7.01 9.15
CA ALA A 1 -22.79 6.63 9.21
C ALA A 1 -22.67 5.15 9.54
N ILE A 2 -21.61 4.45 9.10
CA ILE A 2 -21.42 3.00 9.30
C ILE A 2 -21.50 2.60 10.78
N ALA A 3 -20.85 3.37 11.67
CA ALA A 3 -20.84 3.11 13.12
C ALA A 3 -22.23 3.19 13.79
N ALA A 4 -23.23 3.78 13.14
CA ALA A 4 -24.60 3.77 13.64
C ALA A 4 -25.35 2.46 13.29
N GLN A 5 -24.78 1.63 12.40
CA GLN A 5 -25.36 0.37 11.94
C GLN A 5 -24.76 -0.85 12.63
N ALA A 6 -23.49 -0.77 13.06
CA ALA A 6 -22.81 -1.85 13.78
C ALA A 6 -21.69 -1.30 14.67
N PRO A 7 -21.35 -1.97 15.80
CA PRO A 7 -20.16 -1.65 16.58
C PRO A 7 -18.90 -1.80 15.73
N ILE A 8 -18.05 -0.77 15.72
CA ILE A 8 -16.79 -0.77 14.96
C ILE A 8 -15.62 -0.63 15.94
N ASN A 9 -14.66 -1.56 15.85
CA ASN A 9 -13.39 -1.41 16.54
C ASN A 9 -12.46 -0.50 15.73
N LEU A 10 -12.23 0.71 16.23
CA LEU A 10 -11.38 1.71 15.56
C LEU A 10 -9.90 1.28 15.50
N HIS A 11 -9.47 0.36 16.37
CA HIS A 11 -8.10 -0.16 16.38
C HIS A 11 -7.87 -1.36 15.45
N GLN A 12 -8.88 -1.76 14.67
CA GLN A 12 -8.81 -2.87 13.71
C GLN A 12 -9.33 -2.47 12.32
N GLN A 13 -9.20 -1.20 11.97
CA GLN A 13 -9.63 -0.70 10.67
C GLN A 13 -8.53 -0.87 9.62
N THR A 14 -8.93 -1.33 8.44
CA THR A 14 -8.05 -1.52 7.29
C THR A 14 -8.51 -0.64 6.14
N LEU A 15 -7.59 0.13 5.57
CA LEU A 15 -7.80 0.84 4.31
C LEU A 15 -7.14 0.04 3.17
N TRP A 16 -7.95 -0.51 2.27
CA TRP A 16 -7.47 -1.23 1.09
C TRP A 16 -7.75 -0.44 -0.19
N GLY A 17 -6.86 -0.52 -1.17
CA GLY A 17 -7.08 0.05 -2.49
C GLY A 17 -6.19 -0.55 -3.56
N HIS A 18 -6.74 -0.65 -4.77
CA HIS A 18 -6.05 -1.12 -5.97
C HIS A 18 -5.73 0.04 -6.93
N SER A 19 -4.58 0.00 -7.60
CA SER A 19 -4.17 0.99 -8.60
C SER A 19 -4.14 2.42 -8.05
N TYR A 20 -5.04 3.30 -8.48
CA TYR A 20 -5.18 4.65 -7.91
C TYR A 20 -5.70 4.61 -6.47
N GLY A 21 -6.53 3.63 -6.12
CA GLY A 21 -6.89 3.35 -4.72
C GLY A 21 -5.66 3.00 -3.89
N GLY A 22 -4.69 2.27 -4.46
CA GLY A 22 -3.41 1.99 -3.80
C GLY A 22 -2.59 3.25 -3.54
N LEU A 23 -2.61 4.23 -4.45
CA LEU A 23 -2.00 5.54 -4.21
C LEU A 23 -2.71 6.30 -3.08
N LEU A 24 -4.04 6.23 -3.00
CA LEU A 24 -4.79 6.84 -1.90
C LEU A 24 -4.41 6.20 -0.56
N VAL A 25 -4.24 4.88 -0.51
CA VAL A 25 -3.76 4.18 0.71
C VAL A 25 -2.40 4.70 1.14
N LEU A 26 -1.44 4.80 0.21
CA LEU A 26 -0.11 5.32 0.50
C LEU A 26 -0.15 6.79 0.93
N HIS A 27 -0.98 7.60 0.27
CA HIS A 27 -1.19 8.99 0.65
C HIS A 27 -1.74 9.11 2.07
N ALA A 28 -2.76 8.31 2.42
CA ALA A 28 -3.34 8.30 3.75
C ALA A 28 -2.32 7.91 4.82
N LEU A 29 -1.53 6.85 4.59
CA LEU A 29 -0.47 6.43 5.50
C LEU A 29 0.56 7.56 5.72
N LEU A 30 1.07 8.16 4.66
CA LEU A 30 2.16 9.14 4.75
C LEU A 30 1.74 10.47 5.38
N ASN A 31 0.46 10.81 5.32
CA ASN A 31 -0.08 12.06 5.85
C ASN A 31 -0.79 11.90 7.20
N ARG A 32 -1.41 10.73 7.45
CA ARG A 32 -2.23 10.45 8.63
C ARG A 32 -2.11 8.97 9.04
N PRO A 33 -0.93 8.53 9.52
CA PRO A 33 -0.64 7.12 9.78
C PRO A 33 -1.43 6.48 10.93
N GLY A 34 -2.18 7.27 11.71
CA GLY A 34 -3.00 6.81 12.81
C GLY A 34 -4.49 6.63 12.50
N GLU A 35 -4.94 6.93 11.28
CA GLU A 35 -6.37 6.79 10.92
C GLU A 35 -6.79 5.32 10.75
N PHE A 36 -5.87 4.44 10.36
CA PHE A 36 -6.12 3.01 10.21
C PHE A 36 -5.03 2.19 10.89
N ALA A 37 -5.37 1.00 11.37
CA ALA A 37 -4.39 0.06 11.89
C ALA A 37 -3.60 -0.60 10.75
N HIS A 38 -4.29 -0.90 9.64
CA HIS A 38 -3.68 -1.54 8.47
C HIS A 38 -3.93 -0.73 7.18
N TYR A 39 -2.92 -0.68 6.33
CA TYR A 39 -2.93 -0.02 5.03
C TYR A 39 -2.54 -1.07 3.98
N ALA A 40 -3.46 -1.42 3.08
CA ALA A 40 -3.24 -2.45 2.07
C ALA A 40 -3.27 -1.85 0.66
N ALA A 41 -2.08 -1.62 0.09
CA ALA A 41 -1.92 -0.99 -1.22
C ALA A 41 -1.57 -2.05 -2.29
N ALA A 42 -2.55 -2.34 -3.15
CA ALA A 42 -2.40 -3.30 -4.24
C ALA A 42 -2.09 -2.61 -5.56
N SER A 43 -1.01 -3.04 -6.22
CA SER A 43 -0.56 -2.52 -7.52
C SER A 43 -0.62 -0.98 -7.59
N PRO A 44 -0.12 -0.24 -6.57
CA PRO A 44 -0.26 1.21 -6.54
C PRO A 44 0.36 1.83 -7.78
N SER A 45 -0.32 2.83 -8.35
CA SER A 45 0.09 3.51 -9.59
C SER A 45 1.28 4.46 -9.40
N LEU A 46 2.42 3.95 -8.92
CA LEU A 46 3.65 4.69 -8.62
C LEU A 46 4.27 5.38 -9.86
N TRP A 47 3.79 5.07 -11.07
CA TRP A 47 4.18 5.74 -12.30
C TRP A 47 3.52 7.12 -12.47
N TRP A 48 2.41 7.39 -11.78
CA TRP A 48 1.63 8.62 -11.93
C TRP A 48 2.25 9.78 -11.15
N THR A 49 2.71 9.50 -9.93
CA THR A 49 3.40 10.46 -9.08
C THR A 49 4.46 9.74 -8.27
N ASP A 50 5.52 10.47 -7.94
CA ASP A 50 6.45 10.01 -6.92
C ASP A 50 5.75 9.96 -5.56
N VAL A 51 5.97 8.88 -4.83
CA VAL A 51 5.56 8.75 -3.44
C VAL A 51 6.69 9.31 -2.59
N ASN A 52 6.53 10.56 -2.15
CA ASN A 52 7.55 11.25 -1.37
C ASN A 52 7.37 10.99 0.13
N ILE A 53 8.35 10.33 0.73
CA ILE A 53 8.44 10.17 2.18
C ILE A 53 9.19 11.40 2.72
N ASP A 54 8.44 12.45 3.03
CA ASP A 54 9.03 13.70 3.53
C ASP A 54 9.64 13.54 4.93
N ALA A 55 10.50 14.49 5.31
CA ALA A 55 11.19 14.49 6.60
C ALA A 55 10.23 14.53 7.82
N GLY A 56 9.00 15.04 7.63
CA GLY A 56 7.97 15.10 8.66
C GLY A 56 7.23 13.78 8.87
N PHE A 57 7.34 12.80 7.97
CA PHE A 57 6.62 11.52 8.11
C PHE A 57 6.96 10.81 9.42
N LYS A 58 8.24 10.78 9.81
CA LYS A 58 8.67 10.17 11.08
C LYS A 58 7.99 10.80 12.29
N GLN A 59 7.78 12.12 12.26
CA GLN A 59 7.10 12.83 13.33
C GLN A 59 5.61 12.49 13.35
N ARG A 60 4.98 12.36 12.17
CA ARG A 60 3.56 11.94 12.06
C ARG A 60 3.35 10.49 12.48
N LEU A 61 4.33 9.62 12.26
CA LEU A 61 4.29 8.21 12.64
C LEU A 61 4.46 8.00 14.16
N LYS A 62 5.07 8.95 14.87
CA LYS A 62 5.37 8.83 16.29
C LYS A 62 4.12 8.52 17.12
N GLY A 63 4.16 7.44 17.89
CA GLY A 63 3.04 7.00 18.72
C GLY A 63 2.00 6.14 18.00
N HIS A 64 2.19 5.89 16.71
CA HIS A 64 1.40 4.95 15.92
C HIS A 64 2.25 3.72 15.56
N GLN A 65 1.57 2.61 15.30
CA GLN A 65 2.19 1.36 14.84
C GLN A 65 1.41 0.74 13.66
N PRO A 66 1.23 1.47 12.54
CA PRO A 66 0.49 0.94 11.42
C PRO A 66 1.24 -0.21 10.73
N HIS A 67 0.46 -1.07 10.10
CA HIS A 67 0.97 -2.13 9.23
C HIS A 67 0.64 -1.82 7.78
N LEU A 68 1.67 -1.73 6.94
CA LEU A 68 1.55 -1.58 5.50
C LEU A 68 1.73 -2.92 4.81
N LEU A 69 0.73 -3.34 4.06
CA LEU A 69 0.80 -4.46 3.12
C LEU A 69 0.88 -3.92 1.68
N LEU A 70 2.04 -4.06 1.05
CA LEU A 70 2.26 -3.80 -0.36
C LEU A 70 2.00 -5.07 -1.18
N MET A 71 1.31 -4.94 -2.30
CA MET A 71 1.04 -6.08 -3.18
C MET A 71 1.27 -5.73 -4.65
N ARG A 72 1.78 -6.68 -5.44
CA ARG A 72 2.03 -6.48 -6.88
C ARG A 72 2.00 -7.81 -7.65
N GLY A 73 1.47 -7.82 -8.85
CA GLY A 73 1.60 -8.93 -9.80
C GLY A 73 2.96 -8.93 -10.49
N THR A 74 3.57 -10.10 -10.66
CA THR A 74 4.92 -10.17 -11.27
C THR A 74 4.91 -9.90 -12.78
N ALA A 75 3.76 -10.05 -13.45
CA ALA A 75 3.58 -9.72 -14.86
C ALA A 75 3.17 -8.26 -15.13
N GLU A 76 3.12 -7.40 -14.09
CA GLU A 76 2.80 -5.99 -14.27
C GLU A 76 3.94 -5.21 -14.96
N PRO A 77 3.63 -4.33 -15.92
CA PRO A 77 4.61 -3.41 -16.48
C PRO A 77 4.99 -2.31 -15.47
N GLY A 78 6.14 -1.67 -15.67
CA GLY A 78 6.55 -0.53 -14.85
C GLY A 78 5.79 0.78 -15.16
N ASN A 79 5.12 0.85 -16.32
CA ASN A 79 4.30 1.97 -16.77
C ASN A 79 3.21 1.44 -17.71
N PRO A 80 1.94 1.85 -17.57
CA PRO A 80 0.86 1.37 -18.44
C PRO A 80 0.90 1.90 -19.89
N ARG A 81 1.65 2.97 -20.17
CA ARG A 81 1.68 3.65 -21.49
C ARG A 81 3.08 3.79 -22.09
N GLY A 82 4.12 3.40 -21.36
CA GLY A 82 5.51 3.56 -21.77
C GLY A 82 6.21 2.23 -22.00
N PRO A 83 7.31 2.22 -22.75
CA PRO A 83 8.16 1.03 -22.82
C PRO A 83 8.61 0.64 -21.41
N SER A 84 8.57 -0.66 -21.10
CA SER A 84 9.17 -1.21 -19.89
C SER A 84 10.69 -1.12 -19.99
N VAL A 85 11.25 0.04 -19.68
CA VAL A 85 12.69 0.25 -19.58
C VAL A 85 13.11 0.02 -18.13
N GLY A 86 14.09 -0.85 -17.92
CA GLY A 86 14.57 -1.24 -16.58
C GLY A 86 13.68 -2.30 -15.91
N GLN A 87 13.83 -2.44 -14.59
CA GLN A 87 13.07 -3.43 -13.81
C GLN A 87 11.64 -2.94 -13.55
N PRO A 88 10.60 -3.68 -13.97
CA PRO A 88 9.19 -3.24 -13.84
C PRO A 88 8.75 -2.93 -12.40
N ASP A 89 9.36 -3.54 -11.39
CA ASP A 89 9.04 -3.37 -9.98
C ASP A 89 9.98 -2.38 -9.25
N GLN A 90 10.90 -1.71 -9.95
CA GLN A 90 11.91 -0.85 -9.33
C GLN A 90 11.32 0.18 -8.36
N ARG A 91 10.24 0.88 -8.76
CA ARG A 91 9.57 1.87 -7.90
C ARG A 91 8.98 1.25 -6.64
N MET A 92 8.44 0.04 -6.75
CA MET A 92 7.89 -0.70 -5.61
C MET A 92 9.01 -1.11 -4.64
N GLN A 93 10.13 -1.63 -5.17
CA GLN A 93 11.27 -2.03 -4.35
C GLN A 93 11.90 -0.83 -3.63
N THR A 94 12.04 0.30 -4.32
CA THR A 94 12.53 1.55 -3.71
C THR A 94 11.59 2.05 -2.61
N LEU A 95 10.28 2.05 -2.85
CA LEU A 95 9.30 2.44 -1.83
C LEU A 95 9.38 1.53 -0.60
N LYS A 96 9.39 0.21 -0.83
CA LYS A 96 9.53 -0.80 0.24
C LYS A 96 10.80 -0.55 1.05
N SER A 97 11.95 -0.35 0.40
CA SER A 97 13.22 -0.16 1.10
C SER A 97 13.26 1.11 1.94
N GLN A 98 12.64 2.19 1.47
CA GLN A 98 12.54 3.44 2.22
C GLN A 98 11.66 3.30 3.47
N LEU A 99 10.59 2.49 3.41
CA LEU A 99 9.64 2.32 4.50
C LEU A 99 10.06 1.26 5.52
N ASN A 100 10.67 0.16 5.08
CA ASN A 100 11.00 -1.00 5.94
C ASN A 100 12.02 -0.68 7.05
N GLY A 101 12.73 0.46 6.97
CA GLY A 101 13.68 0.91 7.97
C GLY A 101 13.12 1.86 9.03
N LEU A 102 11.81 2.14 9.02
CA LEU A 102 11.21 3.14 9.91
C LEU A 102 10.68 2.51 11.20
N PRO A 103 11.18 2.95 12.38
CA PRO A 103 10.66 2.48 13.66
C PRO A 103 9.16 2.76 13.79
N GLY A 104 8.39 1.75 14.19
CA GLY A 104 6.94 1.86 14.35
C GLY A 104 6.13 1.65 13.07
N LEU A 105 6.74 1.26 11.94
CA LEU A 105 6.02 0.87 10.74
C LEU A 105 6.38 -0.59 10.39
N THR A 106 5.38 -1.46 10.36
CA THR A 106 5.53 -2.81 9.81
C THR A 106 5.26 -2.77 8.32
N VAL A 107 6.13 -3.36 7.49
CA VAL A 107 5.97 -3.40 6.03
C VAL A 107 6.07 -4.82 5.52
N ASP A 108 4.97 -5.34 4.97
CA ASP A 108 4.96 -6.59 4.23
C ASP A 108 4.84 -6.33 2.73
N TYR A 109 5.44 -7.22 1.94
CA TYR A 109 5.34 -7.19 0.49
C TYR A 109 4.99 -8.58 -0.04
N HIS A 110 3.86 -8.68 -0.75
CA HIS A 110 3.40 -9.90 -1.37
C HIS A 110 3.37 -9.77 -2.89
N THR A 111 3.91 -10.77 -3.57
CA THR A 111 3.89 -10.85 -5.04
C THR A 111 2.92 -11.91 -5.52
N PHE A 112 2.13 -11.58 -6.53
CA PHE A 112 1.26 -12.53 -7.22
C PHE A 112 1.93 -13.02 -8.50
N ASP A 113 2.43 -14.25 -8.47
CA ASP A 113 3.18 -14.83 -9.59
C ASP A 113 2.33 -14.95 -10.85
N GLY A 114 2.84 -14.43 -11.97
CA GLY A 114 2.20 -14.47 -13.28
C GLY A 114 1.03 -13.50 -13.46
N MET A 115 0.56 -12.85 -12.39
CA MET A 115 -0.62 -11.97 -12.48
C MET A 115 -0.29 -10.61 -13.08
N SER A 116 -1.16 -10.17 -13.98
CA SER A 116 -1.21 -8.83 -14.55
C SER A 116 -1.93 -7.84 -13.61
N HIS A 117 -1.92 -6.55 -13.98
CA HIS A 117 -2.48 -5.48 -13.16
C HIS A 117 -3.98 -5.62 -12.87
N GLY A 118 -4.76 -6.15 -13.81
CA GLY A 118 -6.20 -6.34 -13.60
C GLY A 118 -6.50 -7.51 -12.66
N GLU A 119 -5.72 -8.58 -12.76
CA GLU A 119 -5.88 -9.80 -11.97
C GLU A 119 -5.55 -9.59 -10.50
N THR A 120 -4.67 -8.62 -10.20
CA THR A 120 -4.30 -8.29 -8.82
C THR A 120 -5.45 -7.64 -8.05
N LEU A 121 -6.47 -7.05 -8.68
CA LEU A 121 -7.59 -6.43 -7.97
C LEU A 121 -8.34 -7.47 -7.10
N PRO A 122 -8.93 -8.54 -7.66
CA PRO A 122 -9.60 -9.55 -6.84
C PRO A 122 -8.62 -10.41 -6.03
N ALA A 123 -7.40 -10.64 -6.52
CA ALA A 123 -6.41 -11.45 -5.79
C ALA A 123 -5.93 -10.75 -4.51
N SER A 124 -5.61 -9.46 -4.60
CA SER A 124 -5.16 -8.66 -3.46
C SER A 124 -6.22 -8.44 -2.41
N LEU A 125 -7.49 -8.26 -2.81
CA LEU A 125 -8.58 -8.14 -1.83
C LEU A 125 -8.74 -9.44 -1.04
N ARG A 126 -8.75 -10.59 -1.71
CA ARG A 126 -8.82 -11.90 -1.04
C ARG A 126 -7.66 -12.13 -0.10
N TYR A 127 -6.44 -11.81 -0.55
CA TYR A 127 -5.24 -11.94 0.27
C TYR A 127 -5.29 -11.03 1.50
N ALA A 128 -5.66 -9.75 1.33
CA ALA A 128 -5.75 -8.79 2.43
C ALA A 128 -6.78 -9.20 3.49
N LEU A 129 -7.92 -9.79 3.09
CA LEU A 129 -8.93 -10.30 4.01
C LEU A 129 -8.48 -11.54 4.82
N GLN A 130 -7.40 -12.19 4.40
CA GLN A 130 -6.84 -13.37 5.08
C GLN A 130 -5.60 -13.04 5.91
N ALA A 131 -4.83 -12.04 5.48
CA ALA A 131 -3.53 -11.71 6.03
C ALA A 131 -3.56 -10.62 7.13
N LEU A 132 -4.65 -9.85 7.22
CA LEU A 132 -4.85 -8.74 8.17
C LEU A 132 -6.05 -9.02 9.06
#